data_AF-A0A7G5N109-F1
#
_entry.id   AF-A0A7G5N109-F1
#
_cell.length_a   1.000
_cell.length_b   1.000
_cell.length_c   1.000
_cell.angle_alpha   90.00
_cell.angle_beta   90.00
_cell.angle_gamma   90.00
#
_symmetry.space_group_name_H-M   'P 1'
#
loop_
_entity.id
_entity.type
_entity.pdbx_description
1 polymer ?
#
loop_
_entity_poly.entity_id
_entity_poly.type
_entity_poly.pdbx_seq_one_letter_code
_entity_poly.pdbx_strand_id
1 'polypeptide(L)'
;MKEKEGEGMIQHIIPVYFLRDGIQARIEMVQGDSGREVLFSAQDIVLSSDMSAKIYIEKPSGLSSYRNAEIRDNSVSVKATTQMLAETGTCLGQIQIYRETEKVTSFLFRLEIKKSIVNASGIESKDEFTILEQTIQEALTAIKDATDAKNAATDAAKKALQAAETADASTSNADLKVLEAQRAAEDATAAAGRADTAAGNAAKEARKATTAASNANIVYEKLKDISAEQINDDITGIKTALAKTIIAEG
;
A
#
# COMPACT_ATOMS: atom_id res chain seq x y z
N MET A 1 -7.57 14.22 -38.28
CA MET A 1 -8.43 13.43 -39.19
C MET A 1 -9.81 13.41 -38.58
N LYS A 2 -10.82 14.01 -39.22
CA LYS A 2 -12.22 13.89 -38.79
C LYS A 2 -12.71 12.52 -39.24
N GLU A 3 -13.17 11.70 -38.31
CA GLU A 3 -13.83 10.43 -38.62
C GLU A 3 -15.04 10.70 -39.53
N LYS A 4 -15.08 10.03 -40.68
CA LYS A 4 -16.27 10.00 -41.54
C LYS A 4 -17.31 9.10 -40.88
N GLU A 5 -18.11 9.65 -39.99
CA GLU A 5 -19.30 8.97 -39.50
C GLU A 5 -20.33 8.83 -40.64
N GLY A 6 -20.37 7.64 -41.27
CA GLY A 6 -21.38 7.31 -42.28
C GLY A 6 -21.03 6.14 -43.21
N GLU A 7 -19.77 5.71 -43.30
CA GLU A 7 -19.30 4.75 -44.33
C GLU A 7 -19.73 3.28 -44.14
N GLY A 8 -20.75 2.97 -43.33
CA GLY A 8 -21.20 1.58 -43.11
C GLY A 8 -22.69 1.35 -42.85
N MET A 9 -23.53 2.39 -42.86
CA MET A 9 -24.97 2.23 -42.59
C MET A 9 -25.78 2.09 -43.88
N ILE A 10 -26.83 1.28 -43.83
CA ILE A 10 -27.79 1.19 -44.96
C ILE A 10 -28.61 2.47 -44.99
N GLN A 11 -28.47 3.24 -46.06
CA GLN A 11 -29.17 4.50 -46.27
C GLN A 11 -30.51 4.29 -46.99
N HIS A 12 -31.57 4.84 -46.42
CA HIS A 12 -32.90 4.92 -47.02
C HIS A 12 -33.18 6.37 -47.38
N ILE A 13 -33.29 6.70 -48.67
CA ILE A 13 -33.58 8.06 -49.14
C ILE A 13 -35.07 8.19 -49.40
N ILE A 14 -35.71 9.17 -48.77
CA ILE A 14 -37.16 9.24 -48.69
C ILE A 14 -37.65 10.68 -48.85
N PRO A 15 -38.60 10.97 -49.74
CA PRO A 15 -39.11 12.32 -49.92
C PRO A 15 -39.98 12.75 -48.74
N VAL A 16 -39.78 13.98 -48.28
CA VAL A 16 -40.67 14.65 -47.32
C VAL A 16 -41.12 16.00 -47.86
N TYR A 17 -42.33 16.38 -47.50
CA TYR A 17 -43.00 17.59 -47.97
C TYR A 17 -43.42 18.46 -46.78
N PHE A 18 -43.38 19.77 -46.97
CA PHE A 18 -43.67 20.79 -45.95
C PHE A 18 -44.77 21.76 -46.39
N LEU A 19 -45.06 21.86 -47.69
CA LEU A 19 -46.06 22.78 -48.26
C LEU A 19 -47.31 22.05 -48.78
N ARG A 20 -47.22 20.73 -48.98
CA ARG A 20 -48.35 19.88 -49.40
C ARG A 20 -48.26 18.51 -48.74
N ASP A 21 -49.41 17.89 -48.48
CA ASP A 21 -49.47 16.55 -47.88
C ASP A 21 -48.79 15.48 -48.75
N GLY A 22 -48.75 15.72 -50.08
CA GLY A 22 -47.96 14.91 -51.01
C GLY A 22 -48.32 13.42 -50.97
N ILE A 23 -47.36 12.56 -51.36
CA ILE A 23 -47.45 11.12 -51.10
C ILE A 23 -46.82 10.88 -49.74
N GLN A 24 -47.62 10.41 -48.78
CA GLN A 24 -47.12 10.04 -47.45
C GLN A 24 -46.04 8.96 -47.57
N ALA A 25 -44.80 9.33 -47.26
CA ALA A 25 -43.68 8.42 -47.27
C ALA A 25 -43.88 7.28 -46.26
N ARG A 26 -43.60 6.04 -46.69
CA ARG A 26 -43.65 4.84 -45.87
C ARG A 26 -42.31 4.13 -45.92
N ILE A 27 -41.78 3.80 -44.75
CA ILE A 27 -40.50 3.12 -44.57
C ILE A 27 -40.72 1.83 -43.81
N GLU A 28 -40.25 0.70 -44.33
CA GLU A 28 -40.29 -0.56 -43.61
C GLU A 28 -38.97 -0.78 -42.88
N MET A 29 -39.05 -1.00 -41.57
CA MET A 29 -37.91 -1.22 -40.69
C MET A 29 -38.10 -2.52 -39.93
N VAL A 30 -37.01 -3.13 -39.46
CA VAL A 30 -37.07 -4.34 -38.63
C VAL A 30 -36.86 -3.95 -37.17
N GLN A 31 -37.66 -4.53 -36.28
CA GLN A 31 -37.58 -4.29 -34.84
C GLN A 31 -36.17 -4.56 -34.31
N GLY A 32 -35.60 -3.58 -33.60
CA GLY A 32 -34.31 -3.69 -32.94
C GLY A 32 -33.07 -3.33 -33.78
N ASP A 33 -33.23 -3.05 -35.08
CA ASP A 33 -32.10 -2.65 -35.95
C ASP A 33 -31.41 -1.38 -35.43
N SER A 34 -30.07 -1.34 -35.53
CA SER A 34 -29.23 -0.19 -35.13
C SER A 34 -28.33 0.35 -36.25
N GLY A 35 -28.29 -0.32 -37.40
CA GLY A 35 -27.37 -0.01 -38.52
C GLY A 35 -28.01 0.73 -39.70
N ARG A 36 -29.20 1.33 -39.52
CA ARG A 36 -29.93 2.02 -40.59
C ARG A 36 -29.88 3.53 -40.43
N GLU A 37 -29.67 4.23 -41.53
CA GLU A 37 -29.77 5.68 -41.60
C GLU A 37 -30.89 6.05 -42.58
N VAL A 38 -31.72 7.03 -42.22
CA VAL A 38 -32.77 7.55 -43.10
C VAL A 38 -32.40 8.98 -43.48
N LEU A 39 -32.36 9.23 -44.78
CA LEU A 39 -32.17 10.54 -45.38
C LEU A 39 -33.53 11.06 -45.88
N PHE A 40 -34.13 11.97 -45.11
CA PHE A 40 -35.38 12.61 -45.46
C PHE A 40 -35.12 13.79 -46.39
N SER A 41 -35.28 13.58 -47.70
CA SER A 41 -35.02 14.58 -48.74
C SER A 41 -36.19 15.56 -48.85
N ALA A 42 -35.94 16.84 -48.55
CA ALA A 42 -36.94 17.89 -48.64
C ALA A 42 -37.23 18.24 -50.10
N GLN A 43 -38.50 18.12 -50.53
CA GLN A 43 -38.87 18.22 -51.95
C GLN A 43 -39.44 19.58 -52.36
N ASP A 44 -40.11 20.27 -51.44
CA ASP A 44 -40.85 21.51 -51.71
C ASP A 44 -40.30 22.72 -50.95
N ILE A 45 -39.18 22.53 -50.25
CA ILE A 45 -38.41 23.59 -49.57
C ILE A 45 -36.91 23.37 -49.79
N VAL A 46 -36.13 24.43 -49.57
CA VAL A 46 -34.66 24.36 -49.58
C VAL A 46 -34.14 24.50 -48.15
N LEU A 47 -33.41 23.49 -47.69
CA LEU A 47 -32.70 23.49 -46.43
C LEU A 47 -31.33 24.16 -46.60
N SER A 48 -31.00 25.05 -45.70
CA SER A 48 -29.74 25.81 -45.66
C SER A 48 -28.97 25.48 -44.38
N SER A 49 -27.67 25.77 -44.37
CA SER A 49 -26.76 25.39 -43.28
C SER A 49 -26.99 26.14 -41.96
N ASP A 50 -27.74 27.25 -41.99
CA ASP A 50 -28.16 28.02 -40.81
C ASP A 50 -29.41 27.44 -40.13
N MET A 51 -29.99 26.38 -40.70
CA MET A 51 -31.13 25.68 -40.14
C MET A 51 -30.72 24.55 -39.20
N SER A 52 -31.59 24.22 -38.24
CA SER A 52 -31.47 22.99 -37.46
C SER A 52 -32.69 22.10 -37.66
N ALA A 53 -32.49 20.79 -37.60
CA ALA A 53 -33.55 19.81 -37.78
C ALA A 53 -33.75 18.97 -36.52
N LYS A 54 -35.00 18.59 -36.28
CA LYS A 54 -35.38 17.60 -35.27
C LYS A 54 -36.35 16.60 -35.89
N ILE A 55 -36.27 15.36 -35.44
CA ILE A 55 -37.25 14.34 -35.78
C ILE A 55 -38.12 14.05 -34.56
N TYR A 56 -39.41 13.98 -34.80
CA TYR A 56 -40.41 13.52 -33.85
C TYR A 56 -41.04 12.24 -34.40
N ILE A 57 -41.03 11.17 -33.60
CA ILE A 57 -41.67 9.89 -33.91
C ILE A 57 -42.60 9.54 -32.76
N GLU A 58 -43.88 9.38 -33.05
CA GLU A 58 -44.88 8.80 -32.16
C GLU A 58 -44.98 7.29 -32.41
N LYS A 59 -44.81 6.49 -31.36
CA LYS A 59 -44.83 5.03 -31.41
C LYS A 59 -46.25 4.47 -31.22
N PRO A 60 -46.50 3.19 -31.55
CA PRO A 60 -47.78 2.54 -31.33
C PRO A 60 -48.31 2.62 -29.88
N SER A 61 -47.42 2.64 -28.87
CA SER A 61 -47.80 2.82 -27.46
C SER A 61 -48.27 4.24 -27.09
N GLY A 62 -48.11 5.22 -27.98
CA GLY A 62 -48.30 6.64 -27.69
C GLY A 62 -47.08 7.31 -27.04
N LEU A 63 -46.00 6.57 -26.79
CA LEU A 63 -44.71 7.15 -26.41
C LEU A 63 -44.04 7.81 -27.61
N SER A 64 -43.27 8.86 -27.38
CA SER A 64 -42.61 9.61 -28.46
C SER A 64 -41.10 9.60 -28.34
N SER A 65 -40.42 9.55 -29.49
CA SER A 65 -39.00 9.85 -29.62
C SER A 65 -38.82 11.22 -30.25
N TYR A 66 -38.09 12.10 -29.57
CA TYR A 66 -37.79 13.44 -30.05
C TYR A 66 -36.28 13.67 -30.00
N ARG A 67 -35.66 13.92 -31.16
CA ARG A 67 -34.20 13.99 -31.26
C ARG A 67 -33.77 15.04 -32.27
N ASN A 68 -32.56 15.57 -32.06
CA ASN A 68 -31.89 16.38 -33.07
C ASN A 68 -31.50 15.51 -34.26
N ALA A 69 -31.53 16.11 -35.44
CA ALA A 69 -31.17 15.48 -36.71
C ALA A 69 -30.23 16.40 -37.48
N GLU A 70 -29.41 15.83 -38.35
CA GLU A 70 -28.42 16.59 -39.11
C GLU A 70 -28.96 16.96 -40.49
N ILE A 71 -28.65 18.15 -40.99
CA ILE A 71 -28.98 18.56 -42.36
C ILE A 71 -27.76 18.32 -43.26
N ARG A 72 -27.94 17.53 -44.33
CA ARG A 72 -26.91 17.24 -45.34
C ARG A 72 -27.57 17.21 -46.71
N ASP A 73 -27.02 17.92 -47.70
CA ASP A 73 -27.46 17.87 -49.11
C ASP A 73 -28.99 17.97 -49.30
N ASN A 74 -29.59 19.05 -48.77
CA ASN A 74 -31.04 19.29 -48.77
C ASN A 74 -31.89 18.16 -48.15
N SER A 75 -31.29 17.36 -47.27
CA SER A 75 -31.93 16.23 -46.60
C SER A 75 -31.67 16.27 -45.09
N VAL A 76 -32.59 15.70 -44.32
CA VAL A 76 -32.40 15.49 -42.87
C VAL A 76 -31.95 14.06 -42.65
N SER A 77 -30.75 13.87 -42.11
CA SER A 77 -30.21 12.56 -41.74
C SER A 77 -30.58 12.16 -40.32
N VAL A 78 -31.11 10.95 -40.18
CA VAL A 78 -31.45 10.33 -38.90
C VAL A 78 -30.95 8.90 -38.86
N LYS A 79 -30.06 8.62 -37.90
CA LYS A 79 -29.66 7.25 -37.55
C LYS A 79 -30.79 6.59 -36.75
N ALA A 80 -31.30 5.46 -37.24
CA ALA A 80 -32.30 4.68 -36.54
C ALA A 80 -31.67 4.01 -35.31
N THR A 81 -32.35 4.10 -34.17
CA THR A 81 -31.89 3.48 -32.92
C THR A 81 -32.76 2.29 -32.57
N THR A 82 -32.20 1.30 -31.86
CA THR A 82 -32.93 0.14 -31.34
C THR A 82 -34.17 0.58 -30.54
N GLN A 83 -34.06 1.66 -29.75
CA GLN A 83 -35.17 2.21 -28.97
C GLN A 83 -36.25 2.90 -29.83
N MET A 84 -35.89 3.50 -30.96
CA MET A 84 -36.84 4.05 -31.92
C MET A 84 -37.61 2.93 -32.64
N LEU A 85 -36.96 1.79 -32.85
CA LEU A 85 -37.50 0.61 -33.53
C LEU A 85 -37.95 -0.50 -32.56
N ALA A 86 -38.17 -0.19 -31.28
CA ALA A 86 -38.43 -1.21 -30.25
C ALA A 86 -39.84 -1.81 -30.31
N GLU A 87 -40.82 -1.05 -30.79
CA GLU A 87 -42.23 -1.44 -30.81
C GLU A 87 -42.67 -1.80 -32.23
N THR A 88 -43.28 -2.97 -32.41
CA THR A 88 -43.82 -3.38 -33.70
C THR A 88 -45.10 -2.61 -34.03
N GLY A 89 -45.27 -2.20 -35.28
CA GLY A 89 -46.45 -1.47 -35.74
C GLY A 89 -46.10 -0.20 -36.50
N THR A 90 -47.10 0.65 -36.68
CA THR A 90 -46.96 1.93 -37.39
C THR A 90 -46.55 3.03 -36.41
N CYS A 91 -45.38 3.63 -36.62
CA CYS A 91 -45.01 4.90 -36.00
C CYS A 91 -45.31 6.05 -36.95
N LEU A 92 -45.78 7.17 -36.40
CA LEU A 92 -46.03 8.41 -37.13
C LEU A 92 -44.87 9.39 -36.90
N GLY A 93 -44.31 9.90 -37.98
CA GLY A 93 -43.13 10.76 -37.93
C GLY A 93 -43.34 12.13 -38.55
N GLN A 94 -42.66 13.14 -38.01
CA GLN A 94 -42.52 14.47 -38.60
C GLN A 94 -41.09 14.97 -38.45
N ILE A 95 -40.65 15.75 -39.43
CA ILE A 95 -39.42 16.54 -39.37
C ILE A 95 -39.79 17.97 -39.01
N GLN A 96 -39.09 18.54 -38.03
CA GLN A 96 -39.21 19.94 -37.64
C GLN A 96 -37.93 20.67 -38.00
N ILE A 97 -38.06 21.71 -38.80
CA ILE A 97 -36.97 22.61 -39.18
C ILE A 97 -37.11 23.91 -38.39
N TYR A 98 -36.00 24.40 -37.88
CA TYR A 98 -35.92 25.63 -37.09
C TYR A 98 -34.95 26.62 -37.71
N ARG A 99 -35.37 27.90 -37.73
CA ARG A 99 -34.52 29.08 -37.99
C ARG A 99 -34.77 30.06 -36.86
N GLU A 100 -33.77 30.29 -36.00
CA GLU A 100 -33.93 31.17 -34.84
C GLU A 100 -35.16 30.80 -33.97
N THR A 101 -36.22 31.62 -34.01
CA THR A 101 -37.48 31.39 -33.29
C THR A 101 -38.59 30.78 -34.13
N GLU A 102 -38.38 30.65 -35.44
CA GLU A 102 -39.35 30.13 -36.41
C GLU A 102 -39.24 28.60 -36.54
N LYS A 103 -40.39 27.95 -36.72
CA LYS A 103 -40.51 26.50 -36.85
C LYS A 103 -41.43 26.13 -38.01
N VAL A 104 -40.96 25.23 -38.87
CA VAL A 104 -41.76 24.60 -39.93
C VAL A 104 -41.74 23.09 -39.73
N THR A 105 -42.90 22.44 -39.79
CA THR A 105 -43.04 20.99 -39.58
C THR A 105 -43.46 20.32 -40.87
N SER A 106 -42.89 19.17 -41.19
CA SER A 106 -43.28 18.37 -42.35
C SER A 106 -44.67 17.75 -42.16
N PHE A 107 -45.29 17.35 -43.26
CA PHE A 107 -46.41 16.41 -43.21
C PHE A 107 -45.94 15.03 -42.71
N LEU A 108 -46.89 14.18 -42.32
CA LEU A 108 -46.61 12.91 -41.66
C LEU A 108 -45.95 11.91 -42.61
N PHE A 109 -44.90 11.24 -42.15
CA PHE A 109 -44.41 9.99 -42.73
C PHE A 109 -44.65 8.81 -41.78
N ARG A 110 -44.60 7.59 -42.30
CA ARG A 110 -44.84 6.36 -41.54
C ARG A 110 -43.61 5.49 -41.49
N LEU A 111 -43.25 5.03 -40.30
CA LEU A 111 -42.34 3.89 -40.12
C LEU A 111 -43.17 2.67 -39.78
N GLU A 112 -43.04 1.63 -40.59
CA GLU A 112 -43.67 0.34 -40.41
C GLU A 112 -42.65 -0.62 -39.83
N ILE A 113 -42.67 -0.77 -38.51
CA ILE A 113 -41.72 -1.64 -37.79
C ILE A 113 -42.26 -3.07 -37.82
N LYS A 114 -41.59 -3.92 -38.58
CA LYS A 114 -41.89 -5.35 -38.69
C LYS A 114 -41.18 -6.11 -37.56
N LYS A 115 -41.90 -7.07 -36.97
CA LYS A 115 -41.37 -7.95 -35.93
C LYS A 115 -40.11 -8.66 -36.44
N SER A 116 -39.04 -8.60 -35.66
CA SER A 116 -37.88 -9.46 -35.89
C SER A 116 -38.17 -10.87 -35.37
N ILE A 117 -37.93 -11.89 -36.17
CA ILE A 117 -38.07 -13.30 -35.76
C ILE A 117 -36.88 -13.77 -34.90
N VAL A 118 -35.78 -13.04 -34.92
CA VAL A 118 -34.62 -13.24 -34.04
C VAL A 118 -34.90 -12.63 -32.65
N ASN A 119 -35.70 -11.57 -32.62
CA ASN A 119 -36.09 -10.83 -31.40
C ASN A 119 -37.51 -11.21 -30.94
N ALA A 120 -37.81 -12.52 -30.89
CA ALA A 120 -39.09 -13.05 -30.43
C ALA A 120 -39.12 -13.28 -28.91
N SER A 121 -38.43 -12.44 -28.14
CA SER A 121 -38.41 -12.54 -26.69
C SER A 121 -38.48 -11.14 -26.10
N GLY A 122 -39.68 -10.72 -25.70
CA GLY A 122 -39.87 -9.66 -24.70
C GLY A 122 -39.35 -10.08 -23.32
N ILE A 123 -38.15 -10.65 -23.27
CA ILE A 123 -37.46 -11.21 -22.11
C ILE A 123 -36.26 -10.33 -21.72
N GLU A 124 -35.79 -9.44 -22.60
CA GLU A 124 -34.55 -8.66 -22.35
C GLU A 124 -34.64 -7.84 -21.05
N SER A 125 -35.74 -7.13 -20.78
CA SER A 125 -35.84 -6.31 -19.55
C SER A 125 -35.94 -7.10 -18.23
N LYS A 126 -36.38 -8.36 -18.21
CA LYS A 126 -36.48 -9.14 -16.96
C LYS A 126 -35.18 -9.88 -16.68
N ASP A 127 -34.53 -10.38 -17.72
CA ASP A 127 -33.24 -11.06 -17.60
C ASP A 127 -32.12 -10.04 -17.32
N GLU A 128 -32.14 -8.86 -17.95
CA GLU A 128 -31.21 -7.76 -17.64
C GLU A 128 -31.38 -7.21 -16.22
N PHE A 129 -32.62 -7.10 -15.72
CA PHE A 129 -32.86 -6.69 -14.32
C PHE A 129 -32.35 -7.73 -13.32
N THR A 130 -32.50 -9.03 -13.64
CA THR A 130 -31.98 -10.12 -12.82
C THR A 130 -30.45 -10.12 -12.80
N ILE A 131 -29.80 -9.88 -13.95
CA ILE A 131 -28.34 -9.75 -14.06
C ILE A 131 -27.84 -8.53 -13.27
N LEU A 132 -28.55 -7.39 -13.33
CA LEU A 132 -28.20 -6.21 -12.56
C LEU A 132 -28.31 -6.46 -11.05
N GLU A 133 -29.38 -7.10 -10.59
CA GLU A 133 -29.55 -7.48 -9.18
C GLU A 133 -28.45 -8.43 -8.72
N GLN A 134 -28.13 -9.46 -9.52
CA GLN A 134 -27.01 -10.37 -9.24
C GLN A 134 -25.67 -9.62 -9.18
N THR A 135 -25.41 -8.72 -10.13
CA THR A 135 -24.18 -7.92 -10.17
C THR A 135 -24.05 -7.03 -8.94
N ILE A 136 -25.14 -6.46 -8.45
CA ILE A 136 -25.16 -5.67 -7.20
C ILE A 136 -24.85 -6.56 -6.00
N GLN A 137 -25.43 -7.76 -5.91
CA GLN A 137 -25.14 -8.69 -4.80
C GLN A 137 -23.69 -9.18 -4.81
N GLU A 138 -23.13 -9.46 -5.98
CA GLU A 138 -21.72 -9.81 -6.15
C GLU A 138 -20.82 -8.63 -5.74
N ALA A 139 -21.15 -7.41 -6.14
CA ALA A 139 -20.43 -6.21 -5.73
C ALA A 139 -20.48 -5.97 -4.21
N LEU A 140 -21.65 -6.16 -3.58
CA LEU A 140 -21.80 -6.06 -2.12
C LEU A 140 -20.97 -7.13 -1.38
N THR A 141 -20.93 -8.34 -1.92
CA THR A 141 -20.11 -9.43 -1.37
C THR A 141 -18.62 -9.09 -1.48
N ALA A 142 -18.17 -8.62 -2.65
CA ALA A 142 -16.80 -8.19 -2.86
C ALA A 142 -16.39 -7.02 -1.94
N ILE A 143 -17.29 -6.06 -1.70
CA ILE A 143 -17.07 -4.95 -0.75
C ILE A 143 -16.91 -5.49 0.68
N LYS A 144 -17.75 -6.45 1.08
CA LYS A 144 -17.65 -7.07 2.39
C LYS A 144 -16.31 -7.80 2.55
N ASP A 145 -15.93 -8.62 1.57
CA ASP A 145 -14.67 -9.36 1.60
C ASP A 145 -13.46 -8.42 1.62
N ALA A 146 -13.50 -7.33 0.86
CA ALA A 146 -12.47 -6.29 0.90
C ALA A 146 -12.38 -5.60 2.28
N THR A 147 -13.53 -5.37 2.93
CA THR A 147 -13.60 -4.79 4.27
C THR A 147 -13.02 -5.75 5.31
N ASP A 148 -13.38 -7.03 5.24
CA ASP A 148 -12.87 -8.08 6.13
C ASP A 148 -11.34 -8.24 5.95
N ALA A 149 -10.87 -8.24 4.70
CA ALA A 149 -9.43 -8.28 4.39
C ALA A 149 -8.68 -7.06 4.94
N LYS A 150 -9.25 -5.84 4.80
CA LYS A 150 -8.68 -4.61 5.37
C LYS A 150 -8.58 -4.69 6.91
N ASN A 151 -9.61 -5.21 7.56
CA ASN A 151 -9.62 -5.38 9.02
C ASN A 151 -8.55 -6.39 9.46
N ALA A 152 -8.46 -7.54 8.79
CA ALA A 152 -7.43 -8.54 9.05
C ALA A 152 -6.01 -7.98 8.87
N ALA A 153 -5.78 -7.19 7.82
CA ALA A 153 -4.50 -6.51 7.60
C ALA A 153 -4.18 -5.49 8.71
N THR A 154 -5.18 -4.74 9.17
CA THR A 154 -5.03 -3.78 10.27
C THR A 154 -4.66 -4.48 11.58
N ASP A 155 -5.30 -5.61 11.89
CA ASP A 155 -4.99 -6.39 13.08
C ASP A 155 -3.62 -7.06 13.01
N ALA A 156 -3.22 -7.54 11.83
CA ALA A 156 -1.87 -8.05 11.60
C ALA A 156 -0.81 -6.95 11.82
N ALA A 157 -1.06 -5.74 11.32
CA ALA A 157 -0.17 -4.59 11.53
C ALA A 157 -0.03 -4.22 13.01
N LYS A 158 -1.13 -4.22 13.78
CA LYS A 158 -1.08 -3.98 15.23
C LYS A 158 -0.27 -5.05 15.97
N LYS A 159 -0.46 -6.33 15.63
CA LYS A 159 0.32 -7.44 16.21
C LYS A 159 1.81 -7.31 15.89
N ALA A 160 2.15 -6.92 14.66
CA ALA A 160 3.53 -6.69 14.26
C ALA A 160 4.17 -5.53 15.06
N LEU A 161 3.43 -4.43 15.27
CA LEU A 161 3.91 -3.31 16.08
C LEU A 161 4.16 -3.72 17.55
N GLN A 162 3.23 -4.45 18.16
CA GLN A 162 3.40 -4.97 19.52
C GLN A 162 4.58 -5.94 19.64
N ALA A 163 4.80 -6.78 18.63
CA ALA A 163 5.96 -7.67 18.59
C ALA A 163 7.28 -6.89 18.49
N ALA A 164 7.31 -5.81 17.70
CA ALA A 164 8.46 -4.92 17.60
C ALA A 164 8.76 -4.22 18.94
N GLU A 165 7.75 -3.66 19.61
CA GLU A 165 7.89 -3.04 20.93
C GLU A 165 8.44 -4.03 21.98
N THR A 166 7.97 -5.28 21.93
CA THR A 166 8.46 -6.34 22.83
C THR A 166 9.92 -6.70 22.55
N ALA A 167 10.33 -6.72 21.27
CA ALA A 167 11.70 -6.97 20.87
C ALA A 167 12.64 -5.83 21.30
N ASP A 168 12.21 -4.58 21.15
CA ASP A 168 12.98 -3.40 21.59
C ASP A 168 13.19 -3.39 23.11
N ALA A 169 12.15 -3.72 23.88
CA ALA A 169 12.24 -3.87 25.32
C ALA A 169 13.20 -5.01 25.74
N SER A 170 13.16 -6.13 25.01
CA SER A 170 14.06 -7.26 25.25
C SER A 170 15.52 -6.91 24.96
N THR A 171 15.76 -6.15 23.89
CA THR A 171 17.09 -5.65 23.53
C THR A 171 17.63 -4.71 24.60
N SER A 172 16.81 -3.75 25.05
CA SER A 172 17.18 -2.82 26.12
C SER A 172 17.55 -3.56 27.42
N ASN A 173 16.79 -4.60 27.77
CA ASN A 173 17.11 -5.46 28.93
C ASN A 173 18.40 -6.25 28.74
N ALA A 174 18.71 -6.70 27.52
CA ALA A 174 19.96 -7.37 27.22
C ALA A 174 21.15 -6.41 27.37
N ASP A 175 21.03 -5.17 26.88
CA ASP A 175 22.06 -4.15 27.01
C ASP A 175 22.35 -3.81 28.48
N LEU A 176 21.31 -3.73 29.31
CA LEU A 176 21.46 -3.56 30.76
C LEU A 176 22.24 -4.72 31.40
N LYS A 177 21.94 -5.97 31.03
CA LYS A 177 22.68 -7.13 31.53
C LYS A 177 24.14 -7.15 31.07
N VAL A 178 24.43 -6.66 29.86
CA VAL A 178 25.80 -6.51 29.38
C VAL A 178 26.56 -5.50 30.23
N LEU A 179 25.95 -4.35 30.55
CA LEU A 179 26.56 -3.34 31.43
C LEU A 179 26.79 -3.87 32.85
N GLU A 180 25.84 -4.62 33.40
CA GLU A 180 26.00 -5.27 34.71
C GLU A 180 27.17 -6.28 34.71
N ALA A 181 27.26 -7.09 33.65
CA ALA A 181 28.36 -8.05 33.49
C ALA A 181 29.73 -7.37 33.34
N GLN A 182 29.79 -6.25 32.60
CA GLN A 182 31.01 -5.45 32.47
C GLN A 182 31.47 -4.89 33.82
N ARG A 183 30.56 -4.31 34.60
CA ARG A 183 30.88 -3.81 35.95
C ARG A 183 31.38 -4.93 36.87
N ALA A 184 30.73 -6.09 36.85
CA ALA A 184 31.17 -7.24 37.63
C ALA A 184 32.58 -7.71 37.23
N ALA A 185 32.92 -7.66 35.94
CA ALA A 185 34.25 -7.99 35.44
C ALA A 185 35.32 -6.97 35.86
N GLU A 186 34.98 -5.67 35.84
CA GLU A 186 35.85 -4.59 36.33
C GLU A 186 36.13 -4.73 37.83
N ASP A 187 35.08 -4.99 38.63
CA ASP A 187 35.21 -5.21 40.08
C ASP A 187 36.07 -6.44 40.38
N ALA A 188 35.90 -7.53 39.64
CA ALA A 188 36.70 -8.74 39.76
C ALA A 188 38.18 -8.47 39.42
N THR A 189 38.45 -7.70 38.36
CA THR A 189 39.80 -7.28 37.97
C THR A 189 40.45 -6.43 39.05
N ALA A 190 39.70 -5.48 39.62
CA ALA A 190 40.17 -4.65 40.73
C ALA A 190 40.45 -5.48 41.99
N ALA A 191 39.60 -6.47 42.30
CA ALA A 191 39.80 -7.39 43.40
C ALA A 191 41.07 -8.25 43.22
N ALA A 192 41.31 -8.76 42.02
CA ALA A 192 42.53 -9.50 41.68
C ALA A 192 43.78 -8.64 41.90
N GLY A 193 43.79 -7.39 41.42
CA GLY A 193 44.92 -6.47 41.63
C GLY A 193 45.20 -6.16 43.11
N ARG A 194 44.15 -6.04 43.93
CA ARG A 194 44.31 -5.91 45.39
C ARG A 194 44.91 -7.17 46.02
N ALA A 195 44.47 -8.36 45.58
CA ALA A 195 44.99 -9.63 46.06
C ALA A 195 46.47 -9.80 45.70
N ASP A 196 46.87 -9.48 44.47
CA ASP A 196 48.28 -9.51 44.03
C ASP A 196 49.16 -8.58 44.87
N THR A 197 48.67 -7.36 45.14
CA THR A 197 49.37 -6.39 45.99
C THR A 197 49.55 -6.93 47.42
N ALA A 198 48.49 -7.52 47.99
CA ALA A 198 48.55 -8.11 49.32
C ALA A 198 49.53 -9.30 49.37
N ALA A 199 49.50 -10.17 48.36
CA ALA A 199 50.43 -11.30 48.24
C ALA A 199 51.89 -10.83 48.11
N GLY A 200 52.15 -9.78 47.33
CA GLY A 200 53.47 -9.17 47.21
C GLY A 200 54.00 -8.63 48.55
N ASN A 201 53.15 -7.95 49.32
CA ASN A 201 53.50 -7.45 50.66
C ASN A 201 53.78 -8.60 51.63
N ALA A 202 52.93 -9.63 51.66
CA ALA A 202 53.12 -10.81 52.49
C ALA A 202 54.46 -11.52 52.15
N ALA A 203 54.78 -11.68 50.87
CA ALA A 203 56.05 -12.25 50.43
C ALA A 203 57.25 -11.40 50.87
N LYS A 204 57.12 -10.07 50.90
CA LYS A 204 58.17 -9.16 51.39
C LYS A 204 58.40 -9.34 52.89
N GLU A 205 57.33 -9.38 53.69
CA GLU A 205 57.44 -9.60 55.13
C GLU A 205 57.98 -10.99 55.47
N ALA A 206 57.58 -12.03 54.72
CA ALA A 206 58.12 -13.38 54.86
C ALA A 206 59.65 -13.40 54.64
N ARG A 207 60.16 -12.73 53.60
CA ARG A 207 61.60 -12.61 53.36
C ARG A 207 62.33 -11.93 54.52
N LYS A 208 61.77 -10.85 55.06
CA LYS A 208 62.35 -10.18 56.24
C LYS A 208 62.42 -11.12 57.45
N ALA A 209 61.35 -11.87 57.70
CA ALA A 209 61.31 -12.85 58.78
C ALA A 209 62.36 -13.96 58.59
N THR A 210 62.51 -14.48 57.36
CA THR A 210 63.57 -15.46 57.03
C THR A 210 64.97 -14.89 57.29
N THR A 211 65.24 -13.67 56.87
CA THR A 211 66.52 -13.00 57.14
C THR A 211 66.77 -12.84 58.64
N ALA A 212 65.77 -12.37 59.40
CA ALA A 212 65.88 -12.21 60.84
C ALA A 212 66.14 -13.55 61.55
N ALA A 213 65.45 -14.61 61.15
CA ALA A 213 65.66 -15.96 61.68
C ALA A 213 67.07 -16.49 61.38
N SER A 214 67.56 -16.31 60.14
CA SER A 214 68.93 -16.67 59.77
C SER A 214 69.96 -15.93 60.62
N ASN A 215 69.78 -14.62 60.83
CA ASN A 215 70.67 -13.81 61.65
C ASN A 215 70.65 -14.27 63.12
N ALA A 216 69.48 -14.57 63.67
CA ALA A 216 69.36 -15.10 65.03
C ALA A 216 70.07 -16.46 65.18
N ASN A 217 69.95 -17.34 64.18
CA ASN A 217 70.63 -18.63 64.19
C ASN A 217 72.16 -18.48 64.14
N ILE A 218 72.67 -17.55 63.33
CA ILE A 218 74.12 -17.23 63.30
C ILE A 218 74.61 -16.77 64.68
N VAL A 219 73.84 -15.94 65.38
CA VAL A 219 74.19 -15.49 66.74
C VAL A 219 74.16 -16.66 67.73
N TYR A 220 73.13 -17.51 67.68
CA TYR A 220 73.03 -18.70 68.52
C TYR A 220 74.25 -19.62 68.35
N GLU A 221 74.60 -19.96 67.11
CA GLU A 221 75.74 -20.84 66.79
C GLU A 221 77.09 -20.30 67.31
N LYS A 222 77.27 -18.97 67.35
CA LYS A 222 78.48 -18.34 67.91
C LYS A 222 78.56 -18.39 69.43
N LEU A 223 77.41 -18.43 70.11
CA LEU A 223 77.33 -18.31 71.57
C LEU A 223 77.15 -19.66 72.28
N LYS A 224 76.65 -20.69 71.59
CA LYS A 224 76.24 -21.97 72.21
C LYS A 224 77.37 -22.71 72.95
N ASP A 225 78.62 -22.55 72.51
CA ASP A 225 79.78 -23.25 73.06
C ASP A 225 80.59 -22.39 74.06
N ILE A 226 80.13 -21.15 74.33
CA ILE A 226 80.79 -20.26 75.29
C ILE A 226 80.23 -20.53 76.69
N SER A 227 81.03 -21.16 77.56
CA SER A 227 80.66 -21.39 78.96
C SER A 227 81.07 -20.23 79.87
N ALA A 228 80.35 -20.05 80.98
CA ALA A 228 80.70 -19.06 82.01
C ALA A 228 82.08 -19.33 82.63
N GLU A 229 82.47 -20.61 82.70
CA GLU A 229 83.80 -21.04 83.13
C GLU A 229 84.88 -20.61 82.12
N GLN A 230 84.67 -20.82 80.82
CA GLN A 230 85.62 -20.38 79.78
C GLN A 230 85.81 -18.86 79.81
N ILE A 231 84.73 -18.09 79.98
CA ILE A 231 84.82 -16.63 80.14
C ILE A 231 85.61 -16.26 81.41
N ASN A 232 85.33 -16.92 82.53
CA ASN A 232 86.00 -16.64 83.79
C ASN A 232 87.50 -16.97 83.73
N ASP A 233 87.85 -18.05 83.05
CA ASP A 233 89.23 -18.47 82.81
C ASP A 233 89.95 -17.47 81.89
N ASP A 234 89.32 -17.04 80.80
CA ASP A 234 89.87 -16.01 79.90
C ASP A 234 90.10 -14.69 80.64
N ILE A 235 89.14 -14.24 81.47
CA ILE A 235 89.26 -13.03 82.31
C ILE A 235 90.43 -13.16 83.29
N THR A 236 90.57 -14.33 83.93
CA THR A 236 91.66 -14.59 84.88
C THR A 236 93.01 -14.60 84.17
N GLY A 237 93.09 -15.19 82.98
CA GLY A 237 94.27 -15.18 82.13
C GLY A 237 94.67 -13.74 81.74
N ILE A 238 93.72 -12.92 81.32
CA ILE A 238 93.95 -11.51 80.96
C ILE A 238 94.45 -10.71 82.17
N LYS A 239 93.83 -10.83 83.35
CA LYS A 239 94.28 -10.16 84.58
C LYS A 239 95.72 -10.53 84.92
N THR A 240 96.06 -11.81 84.77
CA THR A 240 97.42 -12.30 85.00
C THR A 240 98.42 -11.71 84.02
N ALA A 241 98.07 -11.61 82.73
CA ALA A 241 98.93 -11.01 81.70
C ALA A 241 99.16 -9.50 81.93
N LEU A 242 98.11 -8.76 82.29
CA LEU A 242 98.20 -7.34 82.65
C LEU A 242 99.10 -7.12 83.87
N ALA A 243 98.95 -7.94 84.92
CA ALA A 243 99.79 -7.84 86.12
C ALA A 243 101.28 -8.04 85.79
N LYS A 244 101.62 -8.98 84.90
CA LYS A 244 103.01 -9.17 84.44
C LYS A 244 103.55 -7.98 83.64
N THR A 245 102.70 -7.31 82.87
CA THR A 245 103.10 -6.19 82.01
C THR A 245 103.33 -4.91 82.84
N ILE A 246 102.49 -4.66 83.85
CA ILE A 246 102.63 -3.52 84.78
C ILE A 246 103.92 -3.64 85.62
N ILE A 247 104.39 -4.86 85.91
CA ILE A 247 105.65 -5.10 86.64
C ILE A 247 106.88 -4.91 85.71
N ALA A 248 106.71 -4.94 84.39
CA ALA A 248 107.80 -4.80 83.42
C ALA A 248 108.08 -3.34 82.99
N GLU A 249 107.20 -2.39 83.31
CA GLU A 249 107.34 -0.96 82.99
C GLU A 249 107.58 -0.05 84.23
N GLY A 250 107.79 -0.65 85.42
CA GLY A 250 108.08 0.07 86.68
C GLY A 250 109.48 -0.17 87.23
#